data_AF-A0A9P4LC58-F1
#
_entry.id   AF-A0A9P4LC58-F1
#
_cell.length_a   1.000
_cell.length_b   1.000
_cell.length_c   1.000
_cell.angle_alpha   90.00
_cell.angle_beta   90.00
_cell.angle_gamma   90.00
#
_symmetry.space_group_name_H-M   'P 1'
#
loop_
_entity.id
_entity.type
_entity.pdbx_description
1 polymer ?
#
loop_
_entity_poly.entity_id
_entity_poly.type
_entity_poly.pdbx_seq_one_letter_code
_entity_poly.pdbx_strand_id
1 'polypeptide(L)'
;MPRPPPSPSPSQAGSQVNGGQQNGIPMVNGLPSGGQQTDMNHLWAVVQQLSQLLEENKAQTAGIVNGVAAIQGRAAEEGGAVGGLGMREVNGELNAASNAHQISTLQNQLSSAQQTISALTATNTSLSALLTDYESALTLLLDKLRPYAYSQTTSILALHKHYQALLDTERNTSMGLRLEHAEWQAGLSRVADNARNALRSQGEVEEGLRREIREVKEENRVLRRLVGWEEKESSDEEQEEKVQP
;
A
#
# COMPACT_ATOMS: atom_id res chain seq x y z
N MET A 1 8.72 -20.09 -35.04
CA MET A 1 9.03 -18.67 -34.77
C MET A 1 9.21 -18.51 -33.26
N PRO A 2 10.40 -18.14 -32.76
CA PRO A 2 10.64 -17.99 -31.33
C PRO A 2 10.17 -16.62 -30.83
N ARG A 3 9.62 -16.57 -29.61
CA ARG A 3 9.10 -15.34 -28.98
C ARG A 3 10.25 -14.46 -28.47
N PRO A 4 10.16 -13.12 -28.56
CA PRO A 4 11.18 -12.22 -28.04
C PRO A 4 11.14 -12.13 -26.49
N PRO A 5 12.27 -11.86 -25.83
CA PRO A 5 12.35 -11.69 -24.37
C PRO A 5 11.76 -10.34 -23.91
N PRO A 6 11.28 -10.24 -22.66
CA PRO A 6 10.70 -9.02 -22.11
C PRO A 6 11.75 -7.93 -21.85
N SER A 7 11.36 -6.68 -22.07
CA SER A 7 12.16 -5.46 -21.90
C SER A 7 12.36 -5.08 -20.43
N PRO A 8 13.52 -4.49 -20.05
CA PRO A 8 13.81 -4.06 -18.68
C PRO A 8 13.16 -2.70 -18.35
N SER A 9 12.57 -2.59 -17.17
CA SER A 9 12.04 -1.33 -16.61
C SER A 9 13.17 -0.41 -16.12
N PRO A 10 12.98 0.93 -16.12
CA PRO A 10 14.03 1.89 -15.81
C PRO A 10 14.29 2.01 -14.30
N SER A 11 15.54 1.75 -13.90
CA SER A 11 16.06 2.02 -12.56
C SER A 11 16.29 3.53 -12.39
N GLN A 12 15.57 4.16 -11.46
CA GLN A 12 15.89 5.51 -11.00
C GLN A 12 17.20 5.50 -10.18
N ALA A 13 18.11 6.39 -10.58
CA ALA A 13 19.35 6.67 -9.87
C ALA A 13 19.05 7.42 -8.56
N GLY A 14 19.28 6.75 -7.44
CA GLY A 14 19.34 7.34 -6.10
C GLY A 14 20.80 7.53 -5.70
N SER A 15 21.20 8.78 -5.51
CA SER A 15 22.55 9.19 -5.11
C SER A 15 22.92 8.66 -3.72
N GLN A 16 24.08 8.02 -3.62
CA GLN A 16 24.72 7.68 -2.35
C GLN A 16 25.32 8.94 -1.72
N VAL A 17 25.03 9.17 -0.44
CA VAL A 17 25.90 9.93 0.47
C VAL A 17 26.06 9.11 1.76
N ASN A 18 27.33 8.97 2.14
CA ASN A 18 27.88 8.07 3.14
C ASN A 18 27.87 8.68 4.55
N GLY A 19 27.65 7.82 5.56
CA GLY A 19 28.37 7.86 6.85
C GLY A 19 27.81 8.76 7.95
N GLY A 20 27.20 8.15 8.97
CA GLY A 20 26.85 8.84 10.21
C GLY A 20 26.20 7.92 11.24
N GLN A 21 27.04 7.27 12.03
CA GLN A 21 26.70 6.40 13.16
C GLN A 21 26.04 7.23 14.27
N GLN A 22 24.74 7.04 14.57
CA GLN A 22 24.16 7.57 15.81
C GLN A 22 22.95 6.76 16.28
N ASN A 23 23.20 5.87 17.23
CA ASN A 23 22.18 5.31 18.11
C ASN A 23 22.14 6.20 19.36
N GLY A 24 21.11 7.03 19.49
CA GLY A 24 20.99 7.99 20.59
C GLY A 24 19.70 8.81 20.48
N ILE A 25 18.65 8.29 21.14
CA ILE A 25 17.47 8.97 21.71
C ILE A 25 17.37 10.48 21.41
N PRO A 26 16.36 10.97 20.66
CA PRO A 26 16.08 12.39 20.60
C PRO A 26 15.24 12.80 21.82
N MET A 27 15.93 13.38 22.81
CA MET A 27 15.31 14.20 23.85
C MET A 27 14.90 15.57 23.25
N VAL A 28 13.69 15.99 23.60
CA VAL A 28 13.23 17.39 23.81
C VAL A 28 14.22 18.48 23.38
N ASN A 29 14.04 19.07 22.18
CA ASN A 29 14.32 20.49 21.95
C ASN A 29 13.75 21.00 20.60
N GLY A 30 12.80 21.95 20.68
CA GLY A 30 12.70 23.09 19.76
C GLY A 30 12.45 22.83 18.27
N LEU A 31 11.26 22.35 17.89
CA LEU A 31 10.69 22.72 16.59
C LEU A 31 10.29 24.20 16.66
N PRO A 32 10.69 25.07 15.71
CA PRO A 32 10.22 26.45 15.70
C PRO A 32 8.71 26.40 15.43
N SER A 33 7.95 26.71 16.47
CA SER A 33 6.49 26.80 16.42
C SER A 33 6.10 27.83 15.35
N GLY A 34 5.66 27.35 14.19
CA GLY A 34 5.08 28.18 13.14
C GLY A 34 3.91 29.02 13.65
N GLY A 35 3.23 28.58 14.73
CA GLY A 35 2.18 29.34 15.39
C GLY A 35 2.67 30.59 16.13
N GLN A 36 3.88 30.59 16.70
CA GLN A 36 4.42 31.76 17.41
C GLN A 36 4.75 32.92 16.45
N GLN A 37 5.22 32.61 15.24
CA GLN A 37 5.49 33.64 14.23
C GLN A 37 4.20 34.19 13.60
N THR A 38 3.19 33.33 13.38
CA THR A 38 1.86 33.77 12.93
C THR A 38 1.17 34.64 13.98
N ASP A 39 1.29 34.29 15.27
CA ASP A 39 0.74 35.08 16.38
C ASP A 39 1.44 36.44 16.53
N MET A 40 2.76 36.50 16.36
CA MET A 40 3.49 37.78 16.32
C MET A 40 3.03 38.69 15.18
N ASN A 41 2.79 38.13 13.98
CA ASN A 41 2.26 38.90 12.86
C ASN A 41 0.82 39.37 13.11
N HIS A 42 0.00 38.55 13.77
CA HIS A 42 -1.37 38.90 14.15
C HIS A 42 -1.40 40.00 15.22
N LEU A 43 -0.59 39.90 16.27
CA LEU A 43 -0.48 40.94 17.30
C LEU A 43 0.03 42.26 16.73
N TRP A 44 0.96 42.23 15.78
CA TRP A 44 1.42 43.44 15.09
C TRP A 44 0.29 44.10 14.29
N ALA A 45 -0.53 43.32 13.58
CA ALA A 45 -1.70 43.84 12.86
C ALA A 45 -2.75 44.45 13.81
N VAL A 46 -3.00 43.81 14.96
CA VAL A 46 -3.92 44.33 15.98
C VAL A 46 -3.39 45.63 16.61
N VAL A 47 -2.09 45.72 16.89
CA VAL A 47 -1.47 46.96 17.40
C VAL A 47 -1.54 48.09 16.37
N GLN A 48 -1.33 47.80 15.09
CA GLN A 48 -1.48 48.76 14.01
C GLN A 48 -2.93 49.29 13.96
N GLN A 49 -3.92 48.40 14.08
CA GLN A 49 -5.33 48.78 14.10
C GLN A 49 -5.70 49.61 15.33
N LEU A 50 -5.21 49.25 16.52
CA LEU A 50 -5.43 50.03 17.73
C LEU A 50 -4.80 51.43 17.65
N SER A 51 -3.62 51.55 17.05
CA SER A 51 -2.95 52.83 16.82
C SER A 51 -3.79 53.74 15.91
N GLN A 52 -4.36 53.18 14.84
CA GLN A 52 -5.24 53.90 13.94
C GLN A 52 -6.53 54.37 14.64
N LEU A 53 -7.14 53.51 15.47
CA LEU A 53 -8.31 53.87 16.28
C LEU A 53 -7.97 54.95 17.32
N LEU A 54 -6.78 54.91 17.92
CA LEU A 54 -6.34 55.91 18.89
C LEU A 54 -6.14 57.29 18.24
N GLU A 55 -5.57 57.32 17.03
CA GLU A 55 -5.41 58.55 16.26
C GLU A 55 -6.77 59.12 15.83
N GLU A 56 -7.71 58.26 15.41
CA GLU A 56 -9.08 58.67 15.12
C GLU A 56 -9.80 59.21 16.35
N ASN A 57 -9.61 58.59 17.52
CA ASN A 57 -10.20 59.06 18.78
C ASN A 57 -9.62 60.43 19.21
N LYS A 58 -8.31 60.65 19.01
CA LYS A 58 -7.67 61.96 19.21
C LYS A 58 -8.22 63.01 18.26
N ALA A 59 -8.39 62.68 16.98
CA ALA A 59 -8.97 63.59 15.98
C ALA A 59 -10.42 63.96 16.33
N GLN A 60 -11.24 62.99 16.73
CA GLN A 60 -12.60 63.23 17.20
C GLN A 60 -12.63 64.11 18.46
N THR A 61 -11.75 63.84 19.43
CA THR A 61 -11.64 64.64 20.65
C THR A 61 -11.19 66.07 20.35
N ALA A 62 -10.23 66.25 19.44
CA ALA A 62 -9.82 67.58 18.98
C ALA A 62 -10.97 68.31 18.27
N GLY A 63 -11.78 67.61 17.47
CA GLY A 63 -13.00 68.14 16.87
C GLY A 63 -14.01 68.60 17.93
N ILE A 64 -14.23 67.81 18.97
CA ILE A 64 -15.13 68.17 20.09
C ILE A 64 -14.58 69.39 20.85
N VAL A 65 -13.29 69.40 21.20
CA VAL A 65 -12.66 70.51 21.93
C VAL A 65 -12.72 71.80 21.12
N ASN A 66 -12.48 71.75 19.80
CA ASN A 66 -12.64 72.91 18.93
C ASN A 66 -14.11 73.35 18.80
N GLY A 67 -15.05 72.40 18.76
CA GLY A 67 -16.48 72.69 18.78
C GLY A 67 -16.91 73.39 20.09
N VAL A 68 -16.42 72.92 21.23
CA VAL A 68 -16.64 73.51 22.55
C VAL A 68 -16.02 74.91 22.63
N ALA A 69 -14.79 75.09 22.15
CA ALA A 69 -14.15 76.40 22.10
C ALA A 69 -14.91 77.39 21.21
N ALA A 70 -15.48 76.93 20.08
CA ALA A 70 -16.32 77.76 19.20
C ALA A 70 -17.67 78.13 19.84
N ILE A 71 -18.25 77.25 20.67
CA ILE A 71 -19.46 77.53 21.44
C ILE A 71 -19.14 78.52 22.57
N GLN A 72 -18.00 78.35 23.24
CA GLN A 72 -17.56 79.22 24.32
C GLN A 72 -17.16 80.61 23.81
N GLY A 73 -16.57 80.70 22.61
CA GLY A 73 -16.31 81.96 21.92
C GLY A 73 -17.58 82.70 21.53
N ARG A 74 -18.60 82.00 21.01
CA ARG A 74 -19.92 82.59 20.75
C ARG A 74 -20.63 83.05 22.04
N ALA A 75 -20.54 82.26 23.11
CA ALA A 75 -21.11 82.62 24.40
C ALA A 75 -20.40 83.82 25.07
N ALA A 76 -19.15 84.11 24.70
CA ALA A 76 -18.40 85.28 25.17
C ALA A 76 -18.63 86.53 24.32
N GLU A 77 -18.86 86.38 23.00
CA GLU A 77 -19.21 87.49 22.10
C GLU A 77 -20.69 87.91 22.23
N GLU A 78 -21.60 87.00 22.55
CA GLU A 78 -22.97 87.32 23.00
C GLU A 78 -22.97 87.74 24.48
N GLY A 79 -22.33 88.87 24.76
CA GLY A 79 -22.33 89.48 26.08
C GLY A 79 -23.74 89.78 26.57
N GLY A 80 -24.20 89.02 27.57
CA GLY A 80 -25.11 89.52 28.60
C GLY A 80 -26.60 89.49 28.30
N ALA A 81 -27.20 88.29 28.29
CA ALA A 81 -28.59 88.10 28.75
C ALA A 81 -28.79 86.68 29.28
N VAL A 82 -28.51 86.49 30.58
CA VAL A 82 -29.08 85.37 31.34
C VAL A 82 -30.58 85.63 31.44
N GLY A 83 -31.42 84.85 30.75
CA GLY A 83 -32.87 85.08 30.88
C GLY A 83 -33.85 84.33 30.00
N GLY A 84 -33.61 83.06 29.68
CA GLY A 84 -34.61 82.04 29.98
C GLY A 84 -35.92 81.90 29.17
N LEU A 85 -36.18 82.63 28.08
CA LEU A 85 -37.35 82.33 27.23
C LEU A 85 -36.99 81.78 25.85
N GLY A 86 -36.10 82.42 25.08
CA GLY A 86 -35.69 81.89 23.77
C GLY A 86 -34.79 80.65 23.86
N MET A 87 -33.87 80.61 24.82
CA MET A 87 -32.91 79.51 24.91
C MET A 87 -33.46 78.28 25.66
N ARG A 88 -34.55 78.39 26.42
CA ARG A 88 -35.09 77.26 27.20
C ARG A 88 -36.09 76.43 26.37
N GLU A 89 -36.85 77.10 25.52
CA GLU A 89 -37.58 76.45 24.44
C GLU A 89 -36.55 75.84 23.49
N VAL A 90 -35.67 76.63 22.86
CA VAL A 90 -34.70 76.10 21.90
C VAL A 90 -33.76 75.03 22.49
N ASN A 91 -33.33 75.09 23.76
CA ASN A 91 -32.53 74.02 24.37
C ASN A 91 -33.38 72.80 24.76
N GLY A 92 -34.65 72.97 25.15
CA GLY A 92 -35.58 71.85 25.36
C GLY A 92 -35.96 71.12 24.06
N GLU A 93 -36.24 71.86 22.99
CA GLU A 93 -36.61 71.29 21.68
C GLU A 93 -35.38 70.81 20.89
N LEU A 94 -34.22 71.49 20.99
CA LEU A 94 -32.95 70.98 20.43
C LEU A 94 -32.50 69.72 21.16
N ASN A 95 -32.65 69.66 22.49
CA ASN A 95 -32.30 68.47 23.26
C ASN A 95 -33.31 67.34 23.00
N ALA A 96 -34.62 67.62 22.91
CA ALA A 96 -35.65 66.65 22.51
C ALA A 96 -35.46 66.14 21.08
N ALA A 97 -35.13 67.02 20.12
CA ALA A 97 -34.82 66.65 18.74
C ALA A 97 -33.51 65.86 18.64
N SER A 98 -32.48 66.23 19.40
CA SER A 98 -31.22 65.47 19.45
C SER A 98 -31.40 64.09 20.09
N ASN A 99 -32.23 64.00 21.14
CA ASN A 99 -32.57 62.73 21.79
C ASN A 99 -33.41 61.86 20.86
N ALA A 100 -34.39 62.42 20.14
CA ALA A 100 -35.16 61.68 19.14
C ALA A 100 -34.28 61.19 17.98
N HIS A 101 -33.31 62.00 17.55
CA HIS A 101 -32.33 61.61 16.55
C HIS A 101 -31.41 60.48 17.06
N GLN A 102 -30.89 60.58 18.29
CA GLN A 102 -30.10 59.52 18.92
C GLN A 102 -30.89 58.21 19.10
N ILE A 103 -32.16 58.30 19.49
CA ILE A 103 -33.02 57.12 19.60
C ILE A 103 -33.22 56.49 18.22
N SER A 104 -33.44 57.28 17.17
CA SER A 104 -33.55 56.79 15.80
C SER A 104 -32.26 56.15 15.30
N THR A 105 -31.09 56.75 15.55
CA THR A 105 -29.80 56.16 15.17
C THR A 105 -29.53 54.86 15.93
N LEU A 106 -29.81 54.80 17.23
CA LEU A 106 -29.71 53.57 18.02
C LEU A 106 -30.67 52.48 17.54
N GLN A 107 -31.92 52.85 17.18
CA GLN A 107 -32.89 51.91 16.61
C GLN A 107 -32.41 51.36 15.26
N ASN A 108 -31.85 52.20 14.40
CA ASN A 108 -31.28 51.78 13.12
C ASN A 108 -30.07 50.86 13.31
N GLN A 109 -29.17 51.19 14.26
CA GLN A 109 -28.03 50.35 14.61
C GLN A 109 -28.46 48.99 15.18
N LEU A 110 -29.47 48.97 16.05
CA LEU A 110 -30.02 47.76 16.63
C LEU A 110 -30.69 46.89 15.57
N SER A 111 -31.47 47.48 14.67
CA SER A 111 -32.06 46.78 13.52
C SER A 111 -30.99 46.18 12.61
N SER A 112 -29.95 46.95 12.27
CA SER A 112 -28.82 46.47 11.47
C SER A 112 -28.07 45.32 12.15
N ALA A 113 -27.79 45.44 13.45
CA ALA A 113 -27.15 44.39 14.23
C ALA A 113 -28.00 43.12 14.33
N GLN A 114 -29.32 43.25 14.47
CA GLN A 114 -30.24 42.11 14.46
C GLN A 114 -30.25 41.41 13.09
N GLN A 115 -30.24 42.17 12.00
CA GLN A 115 -30.14 41.61 10.65
C GLN A 115 -28.82 40.85 10.45
N THR A 116 -27.68 41.41 10.86
CA THR A 116 -26.39 40.73 10.73
C THR A 116 -26.31 39.47 11.59
N ILE A 117 -26.83 39.50 12.82
CA ILE A 117 -26.95 38.31 13.67
C ILE A 117 -27.83 37.26 12.99
N SER A 118 -28.96 37.64 12.41
CA SER A 118 -29.83 36.70 11.70
C SER A 118 -29.14 36.07 10.48
N ALA A 119 -28.35 36.85 9.73
CA ALA A 119 -27.58 36.35 8.60
C ALA A 119 -26.46 35.39 9.05
N LEU A 120 -25.69 35.76 10.07
CA LEU A 120 -24.61 34.93 10.62
C LEU A 120 -25.13 33.64 11.25
N THR A 121 -26.29 33.67 11.90
CA THR A 121 -26.91 32.46 12.47
C THR A 121 -27.41 31.52 11.37
N ALA A 122 -27.98 32.06 10.29
CA ALA A 122 -28.36 31.27 9.12
C ALA A 122 -27.14 30.61 8.45
N THR A 123 -26.05 31.35 8.26
CA THR A 123 -24.83 30.79 7.66
C THR A 123 -24.18 29.75 8.55
N ASN A 124 -24.11 29.99 9.87
CA ASN A 124 -23.57 29.02 10.82
C ASN A 124 -24.40 27.72 10.86
N THR A 125 -25.73 27.84 10.79
CA THR A 125 -26.63 26.68 10.67
C THR A 125 -26.34 25.89 9.39
N SER A 126 -26.17 26.58 8.25
CA SER A 126 -25.83 25.94 6.98
C SER A 126 -24.47 25.24 7.02
N LEU A 127 -23.46 25.85 7.64
CA LEU A 127 -22.12 25.25 7.77
C LEU A 127 -22.15 24.03 8.70
N SER A 128 -22.93 24.09 9.78
CA SER A 128 -23.10 22.96 10.70
C SER A 128 -23.80 21.78 10.03
N ALA A 129 -24.81 22.04 9.20
CA ALA A 129 -25.44 21.01 8.38
C ALA A 129 -24.44 20.36 7.42
N LEU A 130 -23.64 21.18 6.72
CA LEU A 130 -22.62 20.67 5.79
C LEU A 130 -21.54 19.83 6.51
N LEU A 131 -21.11 20.23 7.71
CA LEU A 131 -20.18 19.45 8.53
C LEU A 131 -20.77 18.07 8.84
N THR A 132 -22.04 18.03 9.23
CA THR A 132 -22.75 16.79 9.56
C THR A 132 -22.84 15.88 8.33
N ASP A 133 -23.11 16.44 7.15
CA ASP A 133 -23.13 15.70 5.89
C ASP A 133 -21.75 15.10 5.56
N TYR A 134 -20.66 15.87 5.74
CA TYR A 134 -19.30 15.36 5.57
C TYR A 134 -18.95 14.24 6.55
N GLU A 135 -19.32 14.38 7.81
CA GLU A 135 -19.14 13.32 8.81
C GLU A 135 -19.90 12.04 8.43
N SER A 136 -21.14 12.18 7.94
CA SER A 136 -21.95 11.05 7.45
C SER A 136 -21.32 10.39 6.21
N ALA A 137 -20.79 11.18 5.28
CA ALA A 137 -20.15 10.67 4.07
C ALA A 137 -18.84 9.95 4.40
N LEU A 138 -18.02 10.51 5.30
CA LEU A 138 -16.78 9.88 5.75
C LEU A 138 -17.03 8.58 6.51
N THR A 139 -18.03 8.53 7.38
CA THR A 139 -18.40 7.30 8.08
C THR A 139 -18.87 6.22 7.10
N LEU A 140 -19.69 6.57 6.11
CA LEU A 140 -20.10 5.64 5.06
C LEU A 140 -18.90 5.15 4.22
N LEU A 141 -18.01 6.06 3.82
CA LEU A 141 -16.82 5.72 3.04
C LEU A 141 -15.93 4.76 3.83
N LEU A 142 -15.67 5.03 5.11
CA LEU A 142 -14.89 4.15 5.97
C LEU A 142 -15.54 2.78 6.18
N ASP A 143 -16.87 2.74 6.30
CA ASP A 143 -17.65 1.50 6.41
C ASP A 143 -17.53 0.63 5.15
N LYS A 144 -17.36 1.23 3.96
CA LYS A 144 -17.17 0.46 2.71
C LYS A 144 -15.71 0.18 2.37
N LEU A 145 -14.81 1.11 2.66
CA LEU A 145 -13.40 0.99 2.32
C LEU A 145 -12.70 -0.10 3.12
N ARG A 146 -12.96 -0.20 4.42
CA ARG A 146 -12.34 -1.21 5.28
C ARG A 146 -12.67 -2.65 4.83
N PRO A 147 -13.93 -3.05 4.66
CA PRO A 147 -14.25 -4.39 4.18
C PRO A 147 -13.80 -4.62 2.74
N TYR A 148 -13.82 -3.60 1.88
CA TYR A 148 -13.28 -3.72 0.52
C TYR A 148 -11.77 -4.04 0.53
N ALA A 149 -10.97 -3.27 1.26
CA ALA A 149 -9.53 -3.50 1.35
C ALA A 149 -9.20 -4.88 1.94
N TYR A 150 -9.96 -5.30 2.97
CA TYR A 150 -9.81 -6.62 3.56
C TYR A 150 -10.20 -7.76 2.59
N SER A 151 -11.33 -7.63 1.91
CA SER A 151 -11.79 -8.60 0.91
C SER A 151 -10.80 -8.72 -0.25
N GLN A 152 -10.29 -7.58 -0.74
CA GLN A 152 -9.33 -7.54 -1.83
C GLN A 152 -8.00 -8.20 -1.45
N THR A 153 -7.45 -7.88 -0.29
CA THR A 153 -6.20 -8.51 0.20
C THR A 153 -6.39 -10.01 0.42
N THR A 154 -7.54 -10.43 0.95
CA THR A 154 -7.88 -11.84 1.13
C THR A 154 -7.99 -12.57 -0.21
N SER A 155 -8.64 -11.95 -1.21
CA SER A 155 -8.77 -12.51 -2.56
C SER A 155 -7.40 -12.68 -3.24
N ILE A 156 -6.52 -11.67 -3.16
CA ILE A 156 -5.15 -11.74 -3.69
C ILE A 156 -4.37 -12.86 -3.00
N LEU A 157 -4.43 -12.96 -1.67
CA LEU A 157 -3.76 -14.03 -0.92
C LEU A 157 -4.30 -15.42 -1.29
N ALA A 158 -5.61 -15.56 -1.46
CA ALA A 158 -6.22 -16.81 -1.89
C ALA A 158 -5.74 -17.23 -3.30
N LEU A 159 -5.62 -16.26 -4.21
CA LEU A 159 -5.09 -16.49 -5.56
C LEU A 159 -3.62 -16.95 -5.52
N HIS A 160 -2.77 -16.26 -4.74
CA HIS A 160 -1.38 -16.68 -4.58
C HIS A 160 -1.25 -18.08 -3.97
N LYS A 161 -2.03 -18.38 -2.93
CA LYS A 161 -2.07 -19.71 -2.32
C LYS A 161 -2.53 -20.78 -3.31
N HIS A 162 -3.56 -20.48 -4.12
CA HIS A 162 -4.08 -21.40 -5.12
C HIS A 162 -3.04 -21.72 -6.20
N TYR A 163 -2.38 -20.70 -6.78
CA TYR A 163 -1.35 -20.94 -7.78
C TYR A 163 -0.09 -21.59 -7.22
N GLN A 164 0.28 -21.27 -5.98
CA GLN A 164 1.36 -21.96 -5.30
C GLN A 164 1.04 -23.45 -5.12
N ALA A 165 -0.16 -23.77 -4.64
CA ALA A 165 -0.61 -25.15 -4.50
C ALA A 165 -0.61 -25.87 -5.86
N LEU A 166 -1.08 -25.22 -6.93
CA LEU A 166 -1.08 -25.80 -8.27
C LEU A 166 0.36 -26.09 -8.76
N LEU A 167 1.29 -25.15 -8.58
CA LEU A 167 2.70 -25.35 -8.93
C LEU A 167 3.32 -26.50 -8.13
N ASP A 168 3.01 -26.61 -6.84
CA ASP A 168 3.54 -27.68 -6.00
C ASP A 168 2.94 -29.04 -6.38
N THR A 169 1.65 -29.08 -6.76
CA THR A 169 1.06 -30.31 -7.32
C THR A 169 1.73 -30.73 -8.62
N GLU A 170 1.97 -29.80 -9.55
CA GLU A 170 2.65 -30.10 -10.83
C GLU A 170 4.10 -30.55 -10.64
N ARG A 171 4.81 -29.95 -9.68
CA ARG A 171 6.16 -30.41 -9.30
C ARG A 171 6.12 -31.82 -8.73
N ASN A 172 5.16 -32.12 -7.86
CA ASN A 172 5.03 -33.43 -7.24
C ASN A 172 4.63 -34.51 -8.25
N THR A 173 3.70 -34.22 -9.17
CA THR A 173 3.33 -35.14 -10.26
C THR A 173 4.52 -35.38 -11.19
N SER A 174 5.24 -34.32 -11.57
CA SER A 174 6.44 -34.43 -12.41
C SER A 174 7.55 -35.24 -11.73
N MET A 175 7.76 -35.06 -10.43
CA MET A 175 8.70 -35.86 -9.64
C MET A 175 8.26 -37.32 -9.56
N GLY A 176 6.97 -37.58 -9.30
CA GLY A 176 6.40 -38.92 -9.27
C GLY A 176 6.60 -39.68 -10.58
N LEU A 177 6.31 -39.05 -11.72
CA LEU A 177 6.52 -39.64 -13.05
C LEU A 177 7.99 -39.97 -13.32
N ARG A 178 8.93 -39.13 -12.85
CA ARG A 178 10.37 -39.39 -12.99
C ARG A 178 10.84 -40.56 -12.12
N LEU A 179 10.32 -40.65 -10.89
CA LEU A 179 10.61 -41.78 -10.01
C LEU A 179 10.08 -43.08 -10.59
N GLU A 180 8.83 -43.07 -11.04
CA GLU A 180 8.24 -44.22 -11.74
C GLU A 180 9.09 -44.60 -12.95
N HIS A 181 9.42 -43.67 -13.84
CA HIS A 181 10.27 -43.98 -14.99
C HIS A 181 11.61 -44.61 -14.60
N ALA A 182 12.26 -44.11 -13.53
CA ALA A 182 13.49 -44.69 -13.02
C ALA A 182 13.30 -46.12 -12.48
N GLU A 183 12.20 -46.39 -11.78
CA GLU A 183 11.83 -47.73 -11.30
C GLU A 183 11.58 -48.71 -12.45
N TRP A 184 10.84 -48.28 -13.48
CA TRP A 184 10.58 -49.08 -14.68
C TRP A 184 11.88 -49.38 -15.44
N GLN A 185 12.77 -48.39 -15.61
CA GLN A 185 14.08 -48.59 -16.24
C GLN A 185 14.95 -49.56 -15.44
N ALA A 186 14.98 -49.43 -14.12
CA ALA A 186 15.69 -50.36 -13.25
C ALA A 186 15.11 -51.79 -13.32
N GLY A 187 13.77 -51.90 -13.33
CA GLY A 187 13.06 -53.17 -13.50
C GLY A 187 13.37 -53.84 -14.84
N LEU A 188 13.37 -53.08 -15.93
CA LEU A 188 13.72 -53.58 -17.26
C LEU A 188 15.18 -54.05 -17.32
N SER A 189 16.11 -53.31 -16.71
CA SER A 189 17.52 -53.73 -16.60
C SER A 189 17.64 -55.08 -15.90
N ARG A 190 16.95 -55.26 -14.76
CA ARG A 190 16.96 -56.54 -14.02
C ARG A 190 16.38 -57.69 -14.84
N VAL A 191 15.29 -57.45 -15.57
CA VAL A 191 14.70 -58.47 -16.46
C VAL A 191 15.65 -58.83 -17.60
N ALA A 192 16.31 -57.84 -18.21
CA ALA A 192 17.29 -58.07 -19.27
C ALA A 192 18.50 -58.88 -18.75
N ASP A 193 19.00 -58.56 -17.56
CA ASP A 193 20.10 -59.29 -16.93
C ASP A 193 19.68 -60.73 -16.58
N ASN A 194 18.49 -60.93 -16.03
CA ASN A 194 17.94 -62.26 -15.76
C ASN A 194 17.76 -63.08 -17.04
N ALA A 195 17.28 -62.48 -18.13
CA ALA A 195 17.13 -63.16 -19.42
C ALA A 195 18.49 -63.58 -20.00
N ARG A 196 19.50 -62.69 -19.94
CA ARG A 196 20.87 -63.02 -20.36
C ARG A 196 21.47 -64.13 -19.50
N ASN A 197 21.26 -64.09 -18.19
CA ASN A 197 21.74 -65.14 -17.28
C ASN A 197 21.04 -66.48 -17.54
N ALA A 198 19.74 -66.48 -17.81
CA ALA A 198 19.00 -67.69 -18.17
C ALA A 198 19.54 -68.31 -19.47
N LEU A 199 19.74 -67.50 -20.52
CA LEU A 199 20.34 -67.97 -21.79
C LEU A 199 21.77 -68.51 -21.60
N ARG A 200 22.59 -67.84 -20.78
CA ARG A 200 23.93 -68.34 -20.43
C ARG A 200 23.87 -69.68 -19.71
N SER A 201 23.01 -69.80 -18.70
CA SER A 201 22.85 -71.06 -17.95
C SER A 201 22.35 -72.20 -18.83
N GLN A 202 21.47 -71.92 -19.80
CA GLN A 202 21.04 -72.91 -20.78
C GLN A 202 22.22 -73.35 -21.67
N GLY A 203 23.00 -72.39 -22.19
CA GLY A 203 24.19 -72.69 -22.97
C GLY A 203 25.22 -73.53 -22.20
N GLU A 204 25.48 -73.20 -20.92
CA GLU A 204 26.37 -73.98 -20.05
C GLU A 204 25.87 -75.41 -19.82
N VAL A 205 24.55 -75.60 -19.64
CA VAL A 205 23.93 -76.93 -19.52
C VAL A 205 24.10 -77.74 -20.82
N GLU A 206 23.84 -77.13 -21.97
CA GLU A 206 24.01 -77.80 -23.27
C GLU A 206 25.47 -78.15 -23.56
N GLU A 207 26.41 -77.24 -23.28
CA GLU A 207 27.85 -77.50 -23.40
C GLU A 207 28.32 -78.60 -22.45
N GLY A 208 27.78 -78.63 -21.22
CA GLY A 208 28.01 -79.70 -20.24
C GLY A 208 27.56 -81.06 -20.76
N LEU A 209 26.34 -81.18 -21.27
CA LEU A 209 25.82 -82.41 -21.86
C LEU A 209 26.63 -82.84 -23.10
N ARG A 210 26.98 -81.90 -23.99
CA ARG A 210 27.86 -82.17 -25.15
C ARG A 210 29.25 -82.65 -24.71
N ARG A 211 29.77 -82.17 -23.58
CA ARG A 211 31.04 -82.63 -23.02
C ARG A 211 30.91 -84.05 -22.45
N GLU A 212 29.87 -84.32 -21.67
CA GLU A 212 29.61 -85.65 -21.10
C GLU A 212 29.40 -86.71 -22.20
N ILE A 213 28.64 -86.39 -23.26
CA ILE A 213 28.48 -87.29 -24.41
C ILE A 213 29.83 -87.59 -25.06
N ARG A 214 30.70 -86.58 -25.23
CA ARG A 214 32.04 -86.78 -25.78
C ARG A 214 32.90 -87.67 -24.87
N GLU A 215 32.86 -87.45 -23.56
CA GLU A 215 33.58 -88.24 -22.55
C GLU A 215 33.11 -89.71 -22.54
N VAL A 216 31.80 -89.94 -22.53
CA VAL A 216 31.23 -91.29 -22.62
C VAL A 216 31.58 -91.96 -23.96
N LYS A 217 31.58 -91.22 -25.07
CA LYS A 217 31.99 -91.74 -26.38
C LYS A 217 33.46 -92.18 -26.38
N GLU A 218 34.37 -91.38 -25.82
CA GLU A 218 35.79 -91.77 -25.73
C GLU A 218 36.02 -92.94 -24.78
N GLU A 219 35.34 -93.01 -23.65
CA GLU A 219 35.39 -94.17 -22.76
C GLU A 219 34.89 -95.43 -23.46
N ASN A 220 33.74 -95.36 -24.13
CA ASN A 220 33.18 -96.49 -24.89
C ASN A 220 34.16 -96.98 -25.97
N ARG A 221 34.82 -96.03 -26.65
CA ARG A 221 35.87 -96.32 -27.64
C ARG A 221 37.05 -97.06 -27.03
N VAL A 222 37.54 -96.60 -25.88
CA VAL A 222 38.66 -97.25 -25.15
C VAL A 222 38.26 -98.64 -24.64
N LEU A 223 37.07 -98.79 -24.06
CA LEU A 223 36.58 -100.08 -23.56
C LEU A 223 36.39 -101.10 -24.70
N ARG A 224 35.85 -100.69 -25.85
CA ARG A 224 35.72 -101.55 -27.05
C ARG A 224 37.08 -102.03 -27.55
N ARG A 225 38.07 -101.12 -27.58
CA ARG A 225 39.45 -101.48 -27.92
C ARG A 225 40.04 -102.49 -26.94
N LEU A 226 39.74 -102.39 -25.65
CA LEU A 226 40.23 -103.31 -24.62
C LEU A 226 39.61 -104.72 -24.75
N VAL A 227 38.35 -104.81 -25.17
CA VAL A 227 37.61 -106.08 -25.34
C VAL A 227 37.82 -106.70 -26.73
N GLY A 228 38.51 -106.01 -27.65
CA GLY A 228 38.82 -106.50 -28.99
C GLY A 228 37.63 -106.45 -29.95
N TRP A 229 36.64 -105.60 -29.67
CA TRP A 229 35.52 -105.33 -30.57
C TRP A 229 35.89 -104.21 -31.55
N GLU A 230 35.45 -104.32 -32.80
CA GLU A 230 35.71 -103.34 -33.85
C GLU A 230 35.19 -101.95 -33.44
N GLU A 231 36.01 -100.93 -33.68
CA GLU A 231 35.71 -99.54 -33.33
C GLU A 231 34.58 -99.08 -34.25
N LYS A 232 33.38 -98.80 -33.69
CA LYS A 232 32.30 -98.23 -34.50
C LYS A 232 32.75 -96.84 -34.94
N GLU A 233 32.89 -96.62 -36.25
CA GLU A 233 33.23 -95.31 -36.81
C GLU A 233 32.29 -94.25 -36.22
N SER A 234 32.86 -93.16 -35.74
CA SER A 234 32.11 -92.03 -35.22
C SER A 234 31.17 -91.55 -36.31
N SER A 235 29.85 -91.74 -36.14
CA SER A 235 28.87 -91.21 -37.08
C SER A 235 29.06 -89.69 -37.14
N ASP A 236 29.53 -89.21 -38.29
CA ASP A 236 29.89 -87.82 -38.62
C ASP A 236 28.66 -86.90 -38.73
N GLU A 237 27.64 -87.07 -37.89
CA GLU A 237 26.45 -86.21 -37.89
C GLU A 237 26.67 -84.88 -37.10
N GLU A 238 27.84 -84.70 -36.48
CA GLU A 238 28.14 -83.51 -35.65
C GLU A 238 28.90 -82.39 -36.38
N GLN A 239 29.24 -82.54 -37.67
CA GLN A 239 29.94 -81.50 -38.43
C GLN A 239 29.02 -80.42 -39.03
N GLU A 240 27.69 -80.63 -39.09
CA GLU A 240 26.76 -79.70 -39.73
C GLU A 240 26.26 -78.55 -38.83
N GLU A 241 26.37 -78.63 -37.49
CA GLU A 241 25.78 -77.62 -36.59
C GLU A 241 26.66 -76.36 -36.37
N LYS A 242 27.84 -76.26 -37.01
CA LYS A 242 28.74 -75.10 -36.86
C LYS A 242 28.55 -73.99 -37.90
N VAL A 243 27.60 -74.11 -38.82
CA VAL A 243 27.38 -73.11 -39.87
C VAL A 243 25.95 -72.61 -39.87
N GLN A 244 25.67 -71.59 -39.04
CA GLN A 244 24.84 -70.45 -39.45
C GLN A 244 24.93 -69.28 -38.43
N PRO A 245 25.10 -68.04 -38.91
CA PRO A 245 24.98 -66.82 -38.09
C PRO A 245 23.52 -66.47 -37.74
#